data_AF-A0A3D9KWJ7-F1
#
_entry.id   AF-A0A3D9KWJ7-F1
#
_cell.length_a   1.000
_cell.length_b   1.000
_cell.length_c   1.000
_cell.angle_alpha   90.00
_cell.angle_beta   90.00
_cell.angle_gamma   90.00
#
_symmetry.space_group_name_H-M   'P 1'
#
loop_
_entity.id
_entity.type
_entity.pdbx_description
1 polymer ?
#
loop_
_entity_poly.entity_id
_entity_poly.type
_entity_poly.pdbx_seq_one_letter_code
_entity_poly.pdbx_strand_id
1 'polypeptide(L)'
;MNNAQTCEKLRAMRLQAMAELHEQHLASSQQTSMTTDEYLGLLTDHQWEARLHQKTNRLLKQAHFKQRTTLEEINYSQQRNLDKNMFQRLATL
;
A
#
# COMPACT_ATOMS: atom_id res chain seq x y z
N MET A 1 13.24 27.75 4.49
CA MET A 1 12.72 26.69 5.38
C MET A 1 13.53 25.44 5.11
N ASN A 2 14.04 24.76 6.14
CA ASN A 2 14.96 23.65 5.95
C ASN A 2 14.16 22.36 5.69
N ASN A 3 14.20 21.84 4.46
CA ASN A 3 13.41 20.65 4.06
C ASN A 3 13.70 19.44 4.97
N ALA A 4 14.94 19.32 5.46
CA ALA A 4 15.32 18.31 6.44
C ALA A 4 14.52 18.41 7.75
N GLN A 5 14.24 19.62 8.23
CA GLN A 5 13.42 19.84 9.43
C GLN A 5 11.96 19.46 9.20
N THR A 6 11.46 19.62 7.97
CA THR A 6 10.10 19.17 7.60
C THR A 6 10.03 17.64 7.65
N CYS A 7 11.00 16.93 7.08
CA CYS A 7 11.07 15.47 7.13
C CYS A 7 11.15 14.94 8.56
N GLU A 8 11.98 15.56 9.41
CA GLU A 8 12.08 15.19 10.82
C GLU A 8 10.76 15.37 11.57
N LYS A 9 10.05 16.48 11.34
CA LYS A 9 8.72 16.73 11.93
C LYS A 9 7.70 15.70 11.45
N LEU A 10 7.70 15.35 10.16
CA LEU A 10 6.82 14.32 9.61
C LEU A 10 7.08 12.95 10.26
N ARG A 11 8.35 12.58 10.44
CA ARG A 11 8.73 11.35 11.15
C ARG A 11 8.28 11.38 12.62
N ALA A 12 8.45 12.50 13.33
CA ALA A 12 8.00 12.66 14.70
C ALA A 12 6.47 12.53 14.84
N MET A 13 5.70 12.98 13.84
CA MET A 13 4.25 12.80 13.77
C MET A 13 3.81 11.39 13.31
N ARG A 14 4.75 10.45 13.13
CA ARG A 14 4.48 9.08 12.63
C ARG A 14 3.87 9.10 11.22
N LEU A 15 4.34 10.03 10.38
CA LEU A 15 4.02 10.15 8.95
C LEU A 15 5.25 9.75 8.11
N GLN A 16 5.72 8.52 8.29
CA GLN A 16 6.96 8.02 7.67
C GLN A 16 6.88 7.99 6.14
N ALA A 17 5.82 7.42 5.58
CA ALA A 17 5.65 7.30 4.13
C ALA A 17 5.51 8.67 3.45
N MET A 18 4.94 9.66 4.15
CA MET A 18 4.91 11.04 3.69
C MET A 18 6.32 11.67 3.67
N ALA A 19 7.10 11.45 4.72
CA ALA A 19 8.47 11.97 4.81
C ALA A 19 9.38 11.37 3.73
N GLU A 20 9.27 10.05 3.50
CA GLU A 20 10.03 9.32 2.47
C GLU A 20 9.70 9.84 1.07
N LEU A 21 8.42 10.01 0.75
CA LEU A 21 8.00 10.52 -0.56
C LEU A 21 8.43 11.99 -0.76
N HIS A 22 8.40 12.80 0.31
CA HIS A 22 8.93 14.16 0.28
C HIS A 22 10.44 14.17 0.03
N GLU A 23 11.22 13.31 0.69
CA GLU A 23 12.67 13.16 0.44
C GLU A 23 12.97 12.70 -0.99
N GLN A 24 12.20 11.74 -1.52
CA GLN A 24 12.34 11.28 -2.89
C GLN A 24 12.04 12.39 -3.90
N HIS A 25 11.01 13.20 -3.65
CA HIS A 25 10.66 14.33 -4.51
C HIS A 25 11.74 15.43 -4.47
N LEU A 26 12.42 15.62 -3.34
CA LEU A 26 13.56 16.54 -3.23
C LEU A 26 14.81 16.02 -3.95
N ALA A 27 15.06 14.72 -3.90
CA ALA A 27 16.18 14.07 -4.59
C ALA A 27 15.96 14.01 -6.11
N SER A 28 14.70 13.82 -6.54
CA SER A 28 14.32 13.80 -7.94
C SER A 28 14.05 15.23 -8.42
N SER A 29 15.08 15.94 -8.87
CA SER A 29 14.98 17.33 -9.40
C SER A 29 14.12 17.49 -10.66
N GLN A 30 13.33 16.48 -11.05
CA GLN A 30 12.29 16.60 -12.07
C GLN A 30 11.07 17.25 -11.43
N GLN A 31 11.05 18.59 -11.47
CA GLN A 31 9.86 19.39 -11.26
C GLN A 31 8.83 19.04 -12.34
N THR A 32 8.06 18.00 -12.11
CA THR A 32 6.72 17.91 -12.68
C THR A 32 5.97 19.13 -12.18
N SER A 33 5.32 19.86 -13.09
CA SER A 33 4.50 21.04 -12.80
C SER A 33 3.25 20.66 -11.99
N MET A 34 3.42 20.11 -10.79
CA MET A 34 2.34 19.86 -9.85
C MET A 34 2.10 21.13 -9.05
N THR A 35 0.82 21.46 -8.90
CA THR A 35 0.40 22.48 -7.95
C THR A 35 0.64 22.00 -6.52
N THR A 36 0.75 22.95 -5.58
CA THR A 36 0.94 22.63 -4.16
C THR A 36 -0.17 21.74 -3.61
N ASP A 37 -1.41 21.91 -4.10
CA ASP A 37 -2.57 21.12 -3.67
C ASP A 37 -2.48 19.67 -4.17
N GLU A 38 -2.11 19.46 -5.44
CA GLU A 38 -1.88 18.12 -5.99
C GLU A 38 -0.74 17.42 -5.26
N TYR A 39 0.32 18.16 -4.92
CA TYR A 39 1.46 17.62 -4.19
C TYR A 39 1.05 17.17 -2.78
N LEU A 40 0.26 17.98 -2.08
CA LEU A 40 -0.26 17.65 -0.76
C LEU A 40 -1.21 16.44 -0.81
N GLY A 41 -2.06 16.37 -1.84
CA GLY A 41 -2.93 15.23 -2.11
C GLY A 41 -2.12 13.94 -2.26
N LEU A 42 -1.13 13.94 -3.16
CA LEU A 42 -0.25 12.80 -3.39
C LEU A 42 0.47 12.33 -2.12
N LEU A 43 1.04 13.27 -1.36
CA LEU A 43 1.70 12.97 -0.09
C LEU A 43 0.74 12.32 0.93
N THR A 44 -0.49 12.81 0.99
CA THR A 44 -1.52 12.33 1.92
C THR A 44 -2.00 10.94 1.52
N ASP A 45 -2.27 10.73 0.23
CA ASP A 45 -2.73 9.45 -0.31
C ASP A 45 -1.68 8.36 -0.09
N HIS A 46 -0.41 8.64 -0.41
CA HIS A 46 0.69 7.69 -0.17
C HIS A 46 0.79 7.29 1.32
N GLN A 47 0.63 8.26 2.23
CA GLN A 47 0.64 8.00 3.66
C GLN A 47 -0.58 7.22 4.14
N TRP A 48 -1.74 7.46 3.55
CA TRP A 48 -2.97 6.74 3.85
C TRP A 48 -2.87 5.28 3.40
N GLU A 49 -2.42 5.04 2.16
CA GLU A 49 -2.20 3.70 1.61
C GLU A 49 -1.21 2.90 2.46
N ALA A 50 -0.09 3.52 2.86
CA ALA A 50 0.88 2.87 3.74
C ALA A 50 0.25 2.41 5.07
N ARG A 51 -0.63 3.24 5.66
CA ARG A 51 -1.36 2.88 6.89
C ARG A 51 -2.37 1.75 6.66
N LEU A 52 -3.09 1.79 5.54
CA LEU A 52 -4.03 0.74 5.16
C LEU A 52 -3.29 -0.60 4.96
N HIS A 53 -2.18 -0.59 4.23
CA HIS A 53 -1.32 -1.76 4.03
C HIS A 53 -0.80 -2.31 5.36
N GLN A 54 -0.29 -1.46 6.26
CA GLN A 54 0.15 -1.90 7.59
C GLN A 54 -0.98 -2.51 8.41
N LYS A 55 -2.19 -1.92 8.36
CA LYS A 55 -3.38 -2.47 9.03
C LYS A 55 -3.73 -3.84 8.46
N THR A 56 -3.81 -3.99 7.14
CA THR A 56 -4.11 -5.26 6.47
C THR A 56 -3.07 -6.31 6.83
N ASN A 57 -1.77 -5.98 6.75
CA ASN A 57 -0.69 -6.88 7.13
C ASN A 57 -0.76 -7.31 8.60
N ARG A 58 -1.11 -6.40 9.51
CA ARG A 58 -1.32 -6.73 10.93
C ARG A 58 -2.49 -7.68 11.10
N LEU A 59 -3.62 -7.42 10.44
CA LEU A 59 -4.81 -8.28 10.51
C LEU A 59 -4.53 -9.68 9.94
N LEU A 60 -3.83 -9.78 8.81
CA LEU A 60 -3.40 -11.05 8.22
C LEU A 60 -2.49 -11.85 9.18
N LYS A 61 -1.55 -11.18 9.86
CA LYS A 61 -0.70 -11.82 10.88
C LYS A 61 -1.51 -12.30 12.08
N GLN A 62 -2.47 -11.50 12.55
CA GLN A 62 -3.34 -11.81 13.69
C GLN A 62 -4.39 -12.87 13.39
N ALA A 63 -4.76 -13.09 12.13
CA ALA A 63 -5.72 -14.12 11.73
C ALA A 63 -5.16 -15.55 11.92
N HIS A 64 -3.85 -15.71 12.10
CA HIS A 64 -3.20 -17.01 12.33
C HIS A 64 -3.65 -18.10 11.35
N PHE A 65 -3.78 -17.75 10.06
CA PHE A 65 -4.14 -18.72 9.02
C PHE A 65 -3.14 -19.88 9.04
N LYS A 66 -3.65 -21.12 9.11
CA LYS A 66 -2.82 -22.34 9.11
C LYS A 66 -1.97 -22.47 7.85
N GLN A 67 -2.45 -21.93 6.72
CA GLN A 67 -1.78 -21.96 5.44
C GLN A 67 -1.84 -20.56 4.81
N ARG A 68 -0.71 -20.08 4.29
CA ARG A 68 -0.65 -18.89 3.43
C ARG A 68 -0.82 -19.36 2.00
N THR A 69 -2.06 -19.46 1.55
CA THR A 69 -2.42 -20.00 0.25
C THR A 69 -2.95 -18.89 -0.64
N THR A 70 -2.57 -18.92 -1.91
CA THR A 70 -3.07 -18.01 -2.93
C THR A 70 -4.17 -18.69 -3.73
N LEU A 71 -4.97 -17.90 -4.47
CA LEU A 71 -6.02 -18.45 -5.33
C LEU A 71 -5.46 -19.40 -6.42
N GLU A 72 -4.20 -19.20 -6.81
CA GLU A 72 -3.51 -20.01 -7.81
C GLU A 72 -3.23 -21.44 -7.34
N GLU A 73 -3.12 -21.64 -6.03
CA GLU A 73 -2.88 -22.94 -5.40
C GLU A 73 -4.17 -23.80 -5.27
N ILE A 74 -5.33 -23.28 -5.70
CA ILE A 74 -6.59 -24.03 -5.65
C ILE A 74 -6.53 -25.20 -6.62
N ASN A 75 -6.71 -26.42 -6.09
CA ASN A 75 -6.81 -27.62 -6.90
C ASN A 75 -8.22 -27.78 -7.48
N TYR A 76 -8.35 -27.56 -8.79
CA TYR A 76 -9.59 -27.71 -9.57
C TYR A 76 -9.77 -29.12 -10.18
N SER A 77 -9.18 -30.15 -9.59
CA SER A 77 -9.37 -31.55 -10.01
C SER A 77 -10.86 -31.88 -10.16
N GLN A 78 -11.21 -32.68 -11.17
CA GLN A 78 -12.60 -33.07 -11.48
C GLN A 78 -13.30 -33.73 -10.29
N GLN A 79 -12.57 -34.43 -9.41
CA GLN A 79 -13.13 -35.03 -8.19
C GLN A 79 -13.65 -34.00 -7.18
N ARG A 80 -13.15 -32.76 -7.22
CA ARG A 80 -13.56 -31.67 -6.32
C ARG A 80 -14.79 -30.92 -6.83
N ASN A 81 -15.14 -31.09 -8.11
CA ASN A 81 -16.27 -30.43 -8.78
C ASN A 81 -16.31 -28.90 -8.54
N LEU A 82 -15.16 -28.24 -8.64
CA LEU A 82 -15.01 -26.80 -8.46
C LEU A 82 -14.98 -26.09 -9.82
N ASP A 83 -15.86 -25.11 -10.03
CA ASP A 83 -15.86 -24.29 -11.25
C ASP A 83 -14.77 -23.20 -11.17
N LYS A 84 -13.72 -23.38 -11.97
CA LYS A 84 -12.61 -22.43 -12.07
C LYS A 84 -13.08 -21.02 -12.48
N ASN A 85 -14.05 -20.91 -13.39
CA ASN A 85 -14.55 -19.61 -13.86
C ASN A 85 -15.27 -18.86 -12.73
N MET A 86 -16.05 -19.57 -11.93
CA MET A 86 -16.73 -18.99 -10.77
C MET A 86 -15.71 -18.44 -9.76
N PHE A 87 -14.69 -19.22 -9.41
CA PHE A 87 -13.66 -18.77 -8.46
C PHE A 87 -12.85 -17.58 -8.97
N GLN A 88 -12.54 -17.53 -10.27
CA GLN A 88 -11.87 -16.37 -10.86
C GLN A 88 -12.74 -15.12 -10.78
N ARG A 89 -14.05 -15.22 -11.07
CA ARG A 89 -14.97 -14.08 -10.95
C ARG A 89 -15.06 -13.56 -9.52
N LEU A 90 -15.12 -14.47 -8.54
CA LEU A 90 -15.17 -14.11 -7.11
C LEU A 90 -13.89 -13.41 -6.63
N ALA A 91 -12.73 -13.73 -7.21
CA ALA A 91 -11.46 -13.12 -6.82
C ALA A 91 -11.21 -11.74 -7.42
N THR A 92 -11.93 -11.39 -8.48
CA THR A 92 -11.86 -10.07 -9.14
C THR A 92 -12.90 -9.07 -8.64
N LEU A 93 -13.77 -9.48 -7.69
CA LEU A 93 -14.71 -8.58 -7.00
C LEU A 93 -13.98 -7.77 -5.93
#